data_AF-A0ABD0QP20-F1
#
_entry.id   AF-A0ABD0QP20-F1
#
_cell.length_a   1.000
_cell.length_b   1.000
_cell.length_c   1.000
_cell.angle_alpha   90.00
_cell.angle_beta   90.00
_cell.angle_gamma   90.00
#
_symmetry.space_group_name_H-M   'P 1'
#
loop_
_entity.id
_entity.type
_entity.pdbx_description
1 polymer ?
#
loop_
_entity_poly.entity_id
_entity_poly.type
_entity_poly.pdbx_seq_one_letter_code
_entity_poly.pdbx_strand_id
1 'polypeptide(L)'
;MKSLNSVGSPALIPLDSGKLRAVLNEEEGFHQIGPEDVCADMFVLSVTVAFATKLEQLISSSTKLSSEGSEFFFYYTLLGNDVTSEPFQNLLSPNFEPERASVRIRSNERVLRLFLGQQPCLQ
;
A
#
# COMPACT_ATOMS: atom_id res chain seq x y z
N MET A 1 -13.52 -5.34 -55.40
CA MET A 1 -12.31 -5.71 -54.63
C MET A 1 -11.40 -4.49 -54.59
N LYS A 2 -11.02 -3.87 -53.49
CA LYS A 2 -11.01 -4.19 -52.05
C LYS A 2 -11.28 -2.86 -51.31
N SER A 3 -12.05 -2.91 -50.21
CA SER A 3 -12.25 -1.77 -49.31
C SER A 3 -11.90 -2.20 -47.89
N LEU A 4 -10.88 -1.53 -47.35
CA LEU A 4 -10.62 -1.18 -45.95
C LEU A 4 -10.77 -2.29 -44.90
N ASN A 5 -9.64 -2.88 -44.51
CA ASN A 5 -9.50 -3.51 -43.19
C ASN A 5 -9.52 -2.41 -42.13
N SER A 6 -10.60 -2.33 -41.35
CA SER A 6 -10.63 -1.53 -40.13
C SER A 6 -9.66 -2.14 -39.12
N VAL A 7 -8.69 -1.34 -38.68
CA VAL A 7 -7.85 -1.63 -37.52
C VAL A 7 -8.79 -1.84 -36.33
N GLY A 8 -8.83 -3.08 -35.83
CA GLY A 8 -9.57 -3.39 -34.61
C GLY A 8 -8.95 -2.63 -33.45
N SER A 9 -9.73 -1.73 -32.84
CA SER A 9 -9.43 -1.18 -31.52
C SER A 9 -9.04 -2.32 -30.57
N PRO A 10 -8.00 -2.16 -29.72
CA PRO A 10 -7.69 -3.18 -28.73
C PRO A 10 -8.95 -3.35 -27.88
N ALA A 11 -9.58 -4.51 -28.04
CA ALA A 11 -10.83 -4.82 -27.41
C ALA A 11 -10.70 -4.52 -25.91
N LEU A 12 -11.64 -3.74 -25.38
CA LEU A 12 -11.86 -3.62 -23.95
C LEU A 12 -12.15 -5.04 -23.44
N ILE A 13 -11.11 -5.78 -23.08
CA ILE A 13 -11.26 -7.07 -22.41
C ILE A 13 -12.15 -6.76 -21.21
N PRO A 14 -13.33 -7.36 -21.11
CA PRO A 14 -14.14 -7.23 -19.91
C PRO A 14 -13.24 -7.72 -18.77
N LEU A 15 -12.79 -6.78 -17.93
CA LEU A 15 -12.20 -7.14 -16.65
C LEU A 15 -13.35 -7.78 -15.90
N ASP A 16 -13.41 -9.11 -15.94
CA ASP A 16 -14.33 -9.86 -15.11
C ASP A 16 -14.21 -9.28 -13.70
N SER A 17 -15.35 -8.96 -13.10
CA SER A 17 -15.46 -8.41 -11.74
C SER A 17 -14.96 -9.36 -10.65
N GLY A 18 -14.15 -10.36 -11.02
CA GLY A 18 -13.39 -11.20 -10.11
C GLY A 18 -12.53 -10.34 -9.20
N LYS A 19 -12.29 -10.86 -7.99
CA LYS A 19 -11.50 -10.19 -6.96
C LYS A 19 -10.08 -9.97 -7.47
N LEU A 20 -9.73 -8.72 -7.76
CA LEU A 20 -8.38 -8.34 -8.17
C LEU A 20 -7.41 -8.62 -7.00
N ARG A 21 -6.19 -9.03 -7.33
CA ARG A 21 -5.13 -9.35 -6.35
C ARG A 21 -3.82 -8.71 -6.76
N ALA A 22 -3.03 -8.35 -5.77
CA ALA A 22 -1.63 -8.00 -5.93
C ALA A 22 -0.79 -9.28 -5.85
N VAL A 23 0.04 -9.54 -6.86
CA VAL A 23 0.97 -10.67 -6.90
C VAL A 23 2.38 -10.10 -6.89
N LEU A 24 3.18 -10.46 -5.89
CA LEU A 24 4.57 -10.00 -5.78
C LEU A 24 5.43 -10.70 -6.83
N ASN A 25 6.08 -9.90 -7.67
CA ASN A 25 7.24 -10.31 -8.44
C ASN A 25 8.48 -10.00 -7.60
N GLU A 26 9.04 -11.03 -6.95
CA GLU A 26 10.20 -10.90 -6.07
C GLU A 26 11.49 -10.56 -6.84
N GLU A 27 11.63 -11.05 -8.08
CA GLU A 27 12.82 -10.82 -8.91
C GLU A 27 12.94 -9.36 -9.33
N GLU A 28 11.83 -8.75 -9.75
CA GLU A 28 11.82 -7.37 -10.26
C GLU A 28 11.37 -6.34 -9.21
N GLY A 29 10.93 -6.79 -8.03
CA GLY A 29 10.58 -5.95 -6.88
C GLY A 29 9.36 -5.06 -7.12
N PHE A 30 8.27 -5.62 -7.65
CA PHE A 30 6.98 -4.93 -7.79
C PHE A 30 5.79 -5.88 -7.61
N HIS A 31 4.60 -5.33 -7.39
CA HIS A 31 3.35 -6.08 -7.36
C HIS A 31 2.63 -5.96 -8.70
N GLN A 32 2.39 -7.08 -9.38
CA GLN A 32 1.53 -7.11 -10.56
C GLN A 32 0.07 -7.08 -10.13
N ILE A 33 -0.73 -6.19 -10.73
CA ILE A 33 -2.19 -6.13 -10.53
C ILE A 33 -2.87 -6.09 -11.90
N GLY A 34 -3.60 -7.16 -12.20
CA GLY A 34 -4.22 -7.39 -13.51
C GLY A 34 -3.30 -8.08 -14.52
N PRO A 35 -3.81 -8.39 -15.73
CA PRO A 35 -3.07 -9.17 -16.74
C PRO A 35 -1.86 -8.42 -17.30
N GLU A 36 -0.70 -9.07 -17.35
CA GLU A 36 0.60 -8.45 -17.68
C GLU A 36 0.72 -7.88 -19.08
N ASP A 37 -0.07 -8.40 -20.02
CA ASP A 37 -0.12 -8.02 -21.44
C ASP A 37 -0.82 -6.66 -21.66
N VAL A 38 -1.72 -6.27 -20.75
CA VAL A 38 -2.48 -5.00 -20.82
C VAL A 38 -2.25 -4.09 -19.62
N CYS A 39 -1.52 -4.56 -18.60
CA CYS A 39 -1.23 -3.83 -17.37
C CYS A 39 0.29 -3.69 -17.21
N ALA A 40 0.88 -2.74 -17.92
CA ALA A 40 2.33 -2.56 -18.04
C ALA A 40 2.89 -1.27 -17.45
N ASP A 41 2.03 -0.34 -17.03
CA ASP A 41 2.46 0.94 -16.44
C ASP A 41 2.96 0.74 -15.02
N MET A 42 3.99 1.49 -14.63
CA MET A 42 4.55 1.46 -13.28
C MET A 42 3.97 2.58 -12.41
N PHE A 43 3.52 2.20 -11.22
CA PHE A 43 3.02 3.09 -10.18
C PHE A 43 3.79 2.90 -8.88
N VAL A 44 3.70 3.89 -8.00
CA VAL A 44 4.20 3.81 -6.63
C VAL A 44 3.05 4.16 -5.68
N LEU A 45 2.80 3.27 -4.73
CA LEU A 45 1.89 3.53 -3.61
C LEU A 45 2.73 3.74 -2.36
N SER A 46 2.53 4.88 -1.70
CA SER A 46 3.28 5.26 -0.51
C SER A 46 2.36 5.55 0.67
N VAL A 47 2.79 5.13 1.85
CA VAL A 47 2.21 5.53 3.14
C VAL A 47 3.29 6.31 3.89
N THR A 48 2.93 7.43 4.50
CA THR A 48 3.88 8.24 5.29
C THR A 48 3.29 8.52 6.66
N VAL A 49 3.97 8.06 7.71
CA VAL A 49 3.62 8.38 9.10
C VAL A 49 4.49 9.56 9.51
N ALA A 50 3.87 10.72 9.66
CA ALA A 50 4.62 11.98 9.83
C ALA A 50 4.55 12.57 11.24
N PHE A 51 3.47 12.31 11.97
CA PHE A 51 3.22 12.94 13.25
C PHE A 51 2.19 12.16 14.07
N ALA A 52 2.33 12.19 15.39
CA ALA A 52 1.35 11.70 16.33
C ALA A 52 1.28 12.58 17.59
N THR A 53 0.11 12.63 18.22
CA THR A 53 -0.12 13.35 19.47
C THR A 53 -1.11 12.58 20.32
N LYS A 54 -1.08 12.82 21.64
CA LYS A 54 -1.98 12.20 22.62
C LYS A 54 -1.91 10.67 22.66
N LEU A 55 -0.76 10.08 22.32
CA LEU A 55 -0.59 8.63 22.31
C LEU A 55 -0.68 8.04 23.73
N GLU A 56 -0.40 8.84 24.76
CA GLU A 56 -0.55 8.45 26.16
C GLU A 56 -1.99 8.02 26.52
N GLN A 57 -3.00 8.50 25.78
CA GLN A 57 -4.40 8.15 26.01
C GLN A 57 -4.72 6.69 25.66
N LEU A 58 -3.85 6.03 24.89
CA LEU A 58 -3.99 4.62 24.53
C LEU A 58 -3.47 3.68 25.62
N ILE A 59 -2.73 4.19 26.61
CA ILE A 59 -2.16 3.39 27.69
C ILE A 59 -3.07 3.48 28.93
N SER A 60 -3.46 2.32 29.46
CA SER A 60 -4.22 2.26 30.71
C SER A 60 -3.44 2.88 31.87
N SER A 61 -4.14 3.63 32.73
CA SER A 61 -3.56 4.27 33.92
C SER A 61 -3.00 3.28 34.95
N SER A 62 -3.37 2.01 34.86
CA SER A 62 -2.82 0.92 35.70
C SER A 62 -1.43 0.45 35.25
N THR A 63 -1.08 0.71 33.99
CA THR A 63 0.22 0.34 33.44
C THR A 63 1.22 1.40 33.90
N LYS A 64 2.13 1.02 34.80
CA LYS A 64 3.32 1.84 35.03
C LYS A 64 4.08 1.86 33.71
N LEU A 65 3.97 2.96 32.96
CA LEU A 65 4.98 3.35 31.97
C LEU A 65 6.27 3.55 32.77
N SER A 66 6.96 2.46 33.09
CA SER A 66 8.36 2.55 33.49
C SER A 66 9.07 3.13 32.28
N SER A 67 9.35 4.43 32.35
CA SER A 67 9.98 5.22 31.29
C SER A 67 11.33 4.66 30.84
N GLU A 68 11.90 3.74 31.60
CA GLU A 68 13.11 3.03 31.26
C GLU A 68 12.77 1.70 30.58
N GLY A 69 12.87 1.67 29.24
CA GLY A 69 12.93 0.43 28.45
C GLY A 69 11.73 0.10 27.56
N SER A 70 10.68 0.93 27.51
CA SER A 70 9.57 0.70 26.56
C SER A 70 9.85 1.40 25.24
N GLU A 71 9.83 0.64 24.14
CA GLU A 71 9.92 1.13 22.77
C GLU A 71 8.59 0.91 22.05
N PHE A 72 8.16 1.91 21.28
CA PHE A 72 6.92 1.93 20.52
C PHE A 72 7.24 2.10 19.04
N PHE A 73 6.41 1.55 18.17
CA PHE A 73 6.54 1.69 16.72
C PHE A 73 5.15 1.63 16.08
N PHE A 74 5.04 2.11 14.84
CA PHE A 74 3.85 1.92 14.02
C PHE A 74 4.00 0.64 13.20
N TYR A 75 2.92 -0.13 13.09
CA TYR A 75 2.85 -1.31 12.25
C TYR A 75 1.65 -1.22 11.33
N TYR A 76 1.83 -1.59 10.08
CA TYR A 76 0.76 -1.80 9.11
C TYR A 76 1.22 -2.75 8.01
N THR A 77 0.25 -3.37 7.32
CA THR A 77 0.55 -4.23 6.17
C THR A 77 0.19 -3.52 4.87
N LEU A 78 1.19 -3.23 4.02
CA LEU A 78 1.00 -2.55 2.74
C LEU A 78 1.09 -3.56 1.58
N LEU A 79 -0.05 -3.88 0.97
CA LEU A 79 -0.18 -4.93 -0.08
C LEU A 79 0.39 -6.30 0.33
N GLY A 80 0.25 -6.67 1.61
CA GLY A 80 0.79 -7.91 2.14
C GLY A 80 2.22 -7.83 2.68
N ASN A 81 2.89 -6.67 2.55
CA ASN A 81 4.22 -6.45 3.12
C ASN A 81 4.07 -5.86 4.52
N ASP A 82 4.69 -6.50 5.51
CA ASP A 82 4.78 -5.97 6.86
C ASP A 82 5.71 -4.74 6.88
N VAL A 83 5.21 -3.64 7.43
CA VAL A 83 5.97 -2.40 7.61
C VAL A 83 5.97 -2.05 9.08
N THR A 84 7.16 -1.84 9.62
CA THR A 84 7.38 -1.34 10.98
C THR A 84 8.18 -0.05 10.90
N SER A 85 7.74 0.99 11.61
CA SER A 85 8.53 2.21 11.72
C SER A 85 9.75 2.04 12.62
N GLU A 86 10.67 2.99 12.56
CA GLU A 86 11.71 3.15 13.57
C GLU A 86 11.09 3.28 14.98
N PRO A 87 11.67 2.64 16.00
CA PRO A 87 11.16 2.73 17.36
C PRO A 87 11.32 4.13 17.99
N PHE A 88 10.39 4.51 18.85
CA PHE A 88 10.43 5.72 19.67
C PHE A 88 9.92 5.46 21.09
N GLN A 89 10.31 6.28 22.07
CA GLN A 89 10.03 6.02 23.49
C GLN A 89 9.01 6.98 24.11
N ASN A 90 8.93 8.22 23.61
CA ASN A 90 8.11 9.25 24.24
C ASN A 90 6.70 9.32 23.65
N LEU A 91 5.68 8.83 24.38
CA LEU A 91 4.28 8.91 23.95
C LEU A 91 3.62 10.29 24.16
N LEU A 92 4.09 11.07 25.13
CA LEU A 92 3.55 12.40 25.45
C LEU A 92 3.96 13.45 24.40
N SER A 93 5.20 13.33 23.94
CA SER A 93 5.79 14.18 22.90
C SER A 93 6.62 13.32 21.96
N PRO A 94 5.97 12.57 21.05
CA PRO A 94 6.66 11.74 20.07
C PRO A 94 7.62 12.59 19.21
N ASN A 95 8.85 12.12 19.07
CA ASN A 95 9.93 12.80 18.36
C ASN A 95 10.51 11.93 17.22
N PHE A 96 9.72 11.01 16.68
CA PHE A 96 10.12 10.23 15.50
C PHE A 96 10.09 11.10 14.25
N GLU A 97 11.00 10.82 13.32
CA GLU A 97 11.05 11.48 12.02
C GLU A 97 9.94 10.96 11.10
N PRO A 98 9.40 11.79 10.19
CA PRO A 98 8.45 11.32 9.19
C PRO A 98 9.02 10.16 8.35
N GLU A 99 8.32 9.03 8.38
CA GLU A 99 8.79 7.82 7.72
C GLU A 99 7.84 7.41 6.57
N ARG A 100 8.41 7.08 5.42
CA ARG A 100 7.66 6.66 4.22
C ARG A 100 8.02 5.24 3.82
N ALA A 101 7.02 4.36 3.77
CA ALA A 101 7.11 3.08 3.08
C ALA A 101 6.46 3.19 1.70
N SER A 102 7.06 2.53 0.70
CA SER A 102 6.56 2.56 -0.68
C SER A 102 6.66 1.18 -1.32
N VAL A 103 5.64 0.84 -2.11
CA VAL A 103 5.63 -0.37 -2.94
C VAL A 103 5.50 0.03 -4.40
N ARG A 104 6.22 -0.69 -5.26
CA ARG A 104 6.08 -0.58 -6.72
C ARG A 104 4.94 -1.48 -7.18
N ILE A 105 4.14 -0.97 -8.09
CA ILE A 105 2.99 -1.68 -8.66
C ILE A 105 3.11 -1.61 -10.18
N ARG A 106 2.96 -2.74 -10.85
CA ARG A 106 2.80 -2.82 -12.32
C ARG A 106 1.32 -3.07 -12.62
N SER A 107 0.67 -2.11 -13.26
CA SER A 107 -0.77 -2.19 -13.54
C SER A 107 -1.17 -1.31 -14.75
N ASN A 108 -2.44 -0.93 -14.85
CA ASN A 108 -2.88 0.26 -15.57
C ASN A 108 -3.85 1.06 -14.68
N GLU A 109 -4.12 2.32 -15.05
CA GLU A 109 -4.91 3.26 -14.22
C GLU A 109 -6.30 2.72 -13.85
N ARG A 110 -7.01 2.11 -14.81
CA ARG A 110 -8.37 1.58 -14.60
C ARG A 110 -8.37 0.41 -13.63
N VAL A 111 -7.47 -0.55 -13.83
CA VAL A 111 -7.36 -1.75 -12.99
C VAL A 111 -6.92 -1.37 -11.58
N LEU A 112 -5.92 -0.49 -11.44
CA LEU A 112 -5.43 -0.06 -10.14
C LEU A 112 -6.51 0.66 -9.32
N ARG A 113 -7.30 1.55 -9.94
CA ARG A 113 -8.44 2.20 -9.26
C ARG A 113 -9.48 1.19 -8.76
N LEU A 114 -9.85 0.21 -9.61
CA LEU A 114 -10.80 -0.84 -9.22
C LEU A 114 -10.25 -1.69 -8.08
N PHE A 115 -8.97 -2.08 -8.14
CA PHE A 115 -8.31 -2.84 -7.10
C PHE A 115 -8.31 -2.09 -5.76
N LEU A 116 -7.90 -0.82 -5.75
CA LEU A 116 -7.87 0.01 -4.54
C LEU A 116 -9.27 0.24 -3.96
N GLY A 117 -10.29 0.40 -4.82
CA GLY A 117 -11.69 0.50 -4.40
C GLY A 117 -12.27 -0.79 -3.78
N GLN A 118 -11.62 -1.93 -3.97
CA GLN A 118 -11.98 -3.22 -3.35
C GLN A 118 -11.21 -3.50 -2.05
N GLN A 119 -10.19 -2.70 -1.71
CA GLN A 119 -9.40 -2.93 -0.52
C GLN A 119 -10.11 -2.42 0.74
N PRO A 120 -9.94 -3.10 1.88
CA PRO A 120 -10.28 -2.49 3.17
C PRO A 120 -9.39 -1.26 3.43
N CYS A 121 -9.79 -0.44 4.41
CA CYS A 121 -8.91 0.60 4.93
C CYS A 121 -7.61 -0.02 5.47
N LEU A 122 -6.50 0.67 5.28
CA LEU A 122 -5.26 0.37 6.00
C LEU A 122 -5.51 0.51 7.50
N GLN A 123 -5.07 -0.48 8.28
CA GLN A 123 -5.19 -0.48 9.74
C GLN A 123 -3.92 0.04 10.39
#